data_AF-K1T278-F1
#
_entry.id   AF-K1T278-F1
#
_cell.length_a   1.000
_cell.length_b   1.000
_cell.length_c   1.000
_cell.angle_alpha   90.00
_cell.angle_beta   90.00
_cell.angle_gamma   90.00
#
_symmetry.space_group_name_H-M   'P 1'
#
loop_
_entity.id
_entity.type
_entity.pdbx_description
1 polymer ?
#
loop_
_entity_poly.entity_id
_entity_poly.type
_entity_poly.pdbx_seq_one_letter_code
_entity_poly.pdbx_strand_id
1 'polypeptide(L)'
;MISELKKNDWKAIAPYIVIPLIFVLCISIYATMGDTQRDKKQYYEIVDLFEDNEVSEYTLNLASGSLEYKLFGDDDTTYKYTVPNVSMFVDDIHDSVVEYNKQNPDNQIKMDYKSGNSGS
;
A
#
# COMPACT_ATOMS: atom_id res chain seq x y z
N MET A 1 35.21 -16.41 -53.70
CA MET A 1 35.31 -17.42 -52.64
C MET A 1 34.30 -17.03 -51.58
N ILE A 2 33.31 -17.88 -51.36
CA ILE A 2 32.06 -17.58 -50.64
C ILE A 2 32.40 -17.31 -49.16
N SER A 3 31.83 -16.24 -48.62
CA SER A 3 31.92 -15.87 -47.21
C SER A 3 31.37 -17.00 -46.34
N GLU A 4 32.28 -17.72 -45.67
CA GLU A 4 31.99 -18.59 -44.53
C GLU A 4 31.34 -17.74 -43.42
N LEU A 5 30.01 -17.66 -43.45
CA LEU A 5 29.22 -17.12 -42.35
C LEU A 5 29.43 -18.05 -41.16
N LYS A 6 30.31 -17.63 -40.25
CA LYS A 6 30.54 -18.20 -38.92
C LYS A 6 29.20 -18.65 -38.35
N LYS A 7 29.00 -19.97 -38.28
CA LYS A 7 27.83 -20.62 -37.69
C LYS A 7 27.86 -20.27 -36.20
N ASN A 8 27.22 -19.16 -35.83
CA ASN A 8 27.26 -18.66 -34.47
C ASN A 8 26.46 -19.64 -33.62
N ASP A 9 27.12 -20.33 -32.68
CA ASP A 9 26.50 -21.17 -31.66
C ASP A 9 25.73 -20.30 -30.66
N TRP A 10 24.80 -19.52 -31.19
CA TRP A 10 24.01 -18.54 -30.46
C TRP A 10 23.19 -19.22 -29.36
N LYS A 11 22.87 -20.50 -29.54
CA LYS A 11 22.21 -21.35 -28.53
C LYS A 11 23.12 -21.67 -27.34
N ALA A 12 24.44 -21.72 -27.53
CA ALA A 12 25.41 -21.89 -26.45
C ALA A 12 25.70 -20.57 -25.74
N ILE A 13 25.64 -19.43 -26.45
CA ILE A 13 25.88 -18.09 -25.90
C ILE A 13 24.62 -17.52 -25.22
N ALA A 14 23.44 -17.83 -25.73
CA ALA A 14 22.15 -17.36 -25.23
C ALA A 14 21.95 -17.51 -23.72
N PRO A 15 22.22 -18.66 -23.06
CA PRO A 15 22.01 -18.77 -21.62
C PRO A 15 22.88 -17.79 -20.82
N TYR A 16 24.10 -17.52 -21.27
CA TYR A 16 25.02 -16.59 -20.59
C TYR A 16 24.60 -15.12 -20.69
N ILE A 17 23.72 -14.76 -21.63
CA ILE A 17 23.19 -13.40 -21.77
C ILE A 17 21.79 -13.30 -21.15
N VAL A 18 20.95 -14.31 -21.37
CA VAL A 18 19.55 -14.31 -20.95
C VAL A 18 19.42 -14.46 -19.43
N ILE A 19 20.19 -15.35 -18.81
CA ILE A 19 20.15 -15.58 -17.36
C ILE A 19 20.47 -14.28 -16.58
N PRO A 20 21.59 -13.57 -16.84
CA PRO A 20 21.86 -12.32 -16.12
C PRO A 20 20.83 -11.22 -16.41
N LEU A 21 20.27 -11.15 -17.63
CA LEU A 21 19.18 -10.22 -17.94
C LEU A 21 17.92 -10.50 -17.11
N ILE A 22 17.55 -11.77 -16.96
CA ILE A 22 16.40 -12.17 -16.11
C ILE A 22 16.67 -11.82 -14.65
N PHE A 23 17.89 -12.04 -14.14
CA PHE A 23 18.24 -11.65 -12.77
C PHE A 23 18.12 -10.14 -12.54
N VAL A 24 18.62 -9.32 -13.48
CA VAL A 24 18.47 -7.85 -13.40
C VAL A 24 16.99 -7.47 -13.40
N LEU A 25 16.16 -8.10 -14.25
CA LEU A 25 14.71 -7.86 -14.28
C LEU A 25 14.01 -8.26 -12.97
N CYS A 26 14.33 -9.44 -12.42
CA CYS A 26 13.80 -9.91 -11.13
C CYS A 26 14.18 -8.97 -9.98
N ILE A 27 15.44 -8.51 -9.92
CA ILE A 27 15.91 -7.54 -8.92
C ILE A 27 15.21 -6.20 -9.11
N SER A 28 14.97 -5.77 -10.35
CA SER A 28 14.28 -4.51 -10.65
C SER A 28 12.82 -4.57 -10.19
N ILE A 29 12.11 -5.64 -10.51
CA ILE A 29 10.73 -5.87 -10.05
C ILE A 29 10.68 -5.95 -8.53
N TYR A 30 11.60 -6.69 -7.91
CA TYR A 30 11.69 -6.79 -6.45
C TYR A 30 12.01 -5.44 -5.78
N ALA A 31 12.90 -4.64 -6.37
CA ALA A 31 13.20 -3.29 -5.88
C ALA A 31 12.01 -2.34 -6.03
N THR A 32 11.15 -2.52 -7.03
CA THR A 32 9.88 -1.78 -7.15
C THR A 32 8.77 -2.33 -6.25
N MET A 33 8.89 -3.57 -5.78
CA MET A 33 7.95 -4.23 -4.85
C MET A 33 8.32 -4.02 -3.38
N GLY A 34 9.59 -3.77 -3.09
CA GLY A 34 10.13 -3.61 -1.75
C GLY A 34 9.92 -2.19 -1.25
N ASP A 35 8.92 -2.02 -0.40
CA ASP A 35 8.76 -0.91 0.55
C ASP A 35 9.19 0.45 -0.01
N THR A 36 8.22 1.12 -0.63
CA THR A 36 7.97 2.52 -0.29
C THR A 36 8.22 2.72 1.21
N GLN A 37 9.40 3.22 1.54
CA GLN A 37 9.61 4.16 2.63
C GLN A 37 8.76 5.40 2.31
N ARG A 38 7.43 5.22 2.14
CA ARG A 38 6.45 6.29 2.28
C ARG A 38 6.69 6.76 3.70
N ASP A 39 7.11 8.02 3.84
CA ASP A 39 7.46 8.64 5.11
C ASP A 39 6.65 8.02 6.25
N LYS A 40 7.37 7.52 7.25
CA LYS A 40 6.77 6.88 8.42
C LYS A 40 5.95 7.97 9.13
N LYS A 41 4.69 8.14 8.70
CA LYS A 41 3.80 9.18 9.19
C LYS A 41 3.72 9.06 10.70
N GLN A 42 3.89 10.17 11.38
CA GLN A 42 3.71 10.25 12.81
C GLN A 42 2.23 10.08 13.13
N TYR A 43 1.92 9.70 14.36
CA TYR A 43 0.55 9.46 14.80
C TYR A 43 -0.35 10.69 14.58
N TYR A 44 0.14 11.88 14.93
CA TYR A 44 -0.61 13.13 14.76
C TYR A 44 -0.93 13.37 13.27
N GLU A 45 0.01 13.11 12.36
CA GLU A 45 -0.24 13.27 10.92
C GLU A 45 -1.29 12.30 10.40
N ILE A 46 -1.47 11.15 11.05
CA ILE A 46 -2.55 10.23 10.70
C ILE A 46 -3.88 10.77 11.22
N VAL A 47 -3.94 11.26 12.46
CA VAL A 47 -5.16 11.86 13.04
C VAL A 47 -5.60 13.10 12.26
N ASP A 48 -4.66 13.99 11.92
CA ASP A 48 -4.91 15.20 11.14
C ASP A 48 -5.62 14.88 9.80
N LEU A 49 -5.27 13.79 9.12
CA LEU A 49 -5.95 13.37 7.88
C LEU A 49 -7.45 13.08 8.07
N PHE A 50 -7.83 12.58 9.25
CA PHE A 50 -9.24 12.36 9.59
C PHE A 50 -9.94 13.66 9.99
N GLU A 51 -9.25 14.54 10.72
CA GLU A 51 -9.79 15.85 11.11
C GLU A 51 -10.00 16.77 9.89
N ASP A 52 -9.06 16.74 8.95
CA ASP A 52 -9.11 17.51 7.69
C ASP A 52 -10.02 16.87 6.64
N ASN A 53 -10.64 15.73 6.95
CA ASN A 53 -11.58 15.00 6.09
C ASN A 53 -10.97 14.55 4.75
N GLU A 54 -9.68 14.20 4.76
CA GLU A 54 -8.98 13.73 3.56
C GLU A 54 -9.21 12.25 3.29
N VAL A 55 -9.58 11.46 4.32
CA VAL A 55 -9.76 10.01 4.22
C VAL A 55 -11.11 9.66 3.59
N SER A 56 -11.10 8.85 2.54
CA SER A 56 -12.32 8.37 1.85
C SER A 56 -12.79 7.01 2.35
N GLU A 57 -11.86 6.13 2.69
CA GLU A 57 -12.15 4.82 3.26
C GLU A 57 -11.03 4.36 4.19
N TYR A 58 -11.39 3.63 5.24
CA TYR A 58 -10.42 2.99 6.11
C TYR A 58 -10.90 1.66 6.68
N THR A 59 -9.94 0.79 6.96
CA THR A 59 -10.10 -0.46 7.69
C THR A 59 -9.14 -0.50 8.86
N LEU A 60 -9.64 -0.65 10.07
CA LEU A 60 -8.82 -0.76 11.27
C LEU A 60 -8.96 -2.15 11.89
N ASN A 61 -7.84 -2.84 12.07
CA ASN A 61 -7.78 -4.06 12.87
C ASN A 61 -7.65 -3.71 14.35
N LEU A 62 -8.68 -4.03 15.12
CA LEU A 62 -8.77 -3.68 16.53
C LEU A 62 -7.77 -4.43 17.43
N ALA A 63 -7.22 -5.55 16.97
CA ALA A 63 -6.26 -6.33 17.75
C ALA A 63 -4.80 -6.00 17.38
N SER A 64 -4.51 -5.82 16.08
CA SER A 64 -3.14 -5.56 15.62
C SER A 64 -2.80 -4.07 15.49
N GLY A 65 -3.80 -3.19 15.52
CA GLY A 65 -3.63 -1.78 15.22
C GLY A 65 -3.31 -1.50 13.75
N SER A 66 -3.41 -2.50 12.88
CA SER A 66 -3.21 -2.30 11.43
C SER A 66 -4.33 -1.44 10.87
N LEU A 67 -3.97 -0.23 10.44
CA LEU A 67 -4.83 0.70 9.73
C LEU A 67 -4.46 0.66 8.25
N GLU A 68 -5.46 0.41 7.41
CA GLU A 68 -5.38 0.62 5.96
C GLU A 68 -6.36 1.73 5.59
N TYR A 69 -5.94 2.70 4.79
CA TYR A 69 -6.80 3.83 4.40
C TYR A 69 -6.52 4.32 2.99
N LYS A 70 -7.47 5.05 2.42
CA LYS A 70 -7.35 5.79 1.16
C LYS A 70 -7.80 7.22 1.32
N LEU A 71 -7.37 8.06 0.39
CA LEU A 71 -7.67 9.50 0.38
C LEU A 71 -8.67 9.82 -0.72
N PHE A 72 -9.46 10.87 -0.53
CA PHE A 72 -10.32 11.40 -1.59
C PHE A 72 -9.47 11.84 -2.78
N GLY A 73 -9.83 11.36 -3.98
CA GLY A 73 -9.10 11.66 -5.21
C GLY A 73 -7.89 10.75 -5.49
N ASP A 74 -7.60 9.77 -4.62
CA ASP A 74 -6.55 8.75 -4.80
C ASP A 74 -7.09 7.35 -4.44
N ASP A 75 -8.04 6.86 -5.23
CA ASP A 75 -8.76 5.60 -4.99
C ASP A 75 -7.91 4.34 -5.28
N ASP A 76 -6.81 4.51 -6.03
CA ASP A 76 -5.92 3.43 -6.47
C ASP A 76 -4.81 3.12 -5.44
N THR A 77 -4.57 4.03 -4.48
CA THR A 77 -3.50 3.88 -3.49
C THR A 77 -4.06 3.53 -2.12
N THR A 78 -3.69 2.35 -1.61
CA THR A 78 -3.92 1.97 -0.21
C THR A 78 -2.70 2.29 0.64
N TYR A 79 -2.88 3.19 1.61
CA TYR A 79 -1.89 3.55 2.61
C TYR A 79 -2.01 2.62 3.82
N LYS A 80 -0.90 2.36 4.51
CA LYS A 80 -0.84 1.49 5.68
C LYS A 80 -0.13 2.18 6.83
N TYR A 81 -0.68 2.01 8.03
CA TYR A 81 -0.11 2.52 9.27
C TYR A 81 -0.36 1.52 10.40
N THR A 82 0.52 1.46 11.39
CA THR A 82 0.30 0.67 12.61
C THR A 82 0.03 1.63 13.76
N VAL A 83 -1.22 1.66 14.18
CA VAL A 83 -1.70 2.47 15.28
C VAL A 83 -1.09 1.97 16.60
N PRO A 84 -0.48 2.86 17.41
CA PRO A 84 0.14 2.48 18.67
C PRO A 84 -0.88 2.11 19.77
N ASN A 85 -2.02 2.79 19.80
CA ASN A 85 -3.14 2.51 20.70
C ASN A 85 -4.47 2.64 19.95
N VAL A 86 -5.12 1.51 19.71
CA VAL A 86 -6.38 1.43 18.95
C VAL A 86 -7.50 2.21 19.63
N SER A 87 -7.65 2.08 20.96
CA SER A 87 -8.75 2.73 21.68
C SER A 87 -8.64 4.25 21.55
N MET A 88 -7.44 4.78 21.84
CA MET A 88 -7.18 6.21 21.73
C MET A 88 -7.38 6.71 20.30
N PHE A 89 -6.91 5.98 19.30
CA PHE A 89 -7.09 6.36 17.90
C PHE A 89 -8.56 6.39 17.47
N VAL A 90 -9.37 5.40 17.87
CA VAL A 90 -10.80 5.40 17.57
C VAL A 90 -11.48 6.60 18.23
N ASP A 91 -11.16 6.88 19.50
CA ASP A 91 -11.73 8.02 20.23
C ASP A 91 -11.36 9.35 19.55
N ASP A 92 -10.11 9.51 19.11
CA ASP A 92 -9.61 10.74 18.49
C ASP A 92 -10.24 11.02 17.11
N ILE A 93 -10.54 9.99 16.29
CA ILE A 93 -11.09 10.19 14.93
C ILE A 93 -12.62 10.12 14.86
N HIS A 94 -13.29 9.56 15.88
CA HIS A 94 -14.72 9.20 15.80
C HIS A 94 -15.61 10.39 15.48
N ASP A 95 -15.46 11.47 16.26
CA ASP A 95 -16.31 12.65 16.14
C ASP A 95 -16.16 13.31 14.77
N SER A 96 -14.93 13.40 14.25
CA SER A 96 -14.62 13.95 12.92
C SER A 96 -15.30 13.14 11.81
N VAL A 97 -15.17 11.81 11.83
CA VAL A 97 -15.79 10.93 10.82
C VAL A 97 -17.32 11.00 10.86
N VAL A 98 -17.90 11.01 12.07
CA VAL A 98 -19.36 11.09 12.24
C VAL A 98 -19.90 12.44 11.74
N GLU A 99 -19.25 13.55 12.09
CA GLU A 99 -19.70 14.87 11.68
C GLU A 99 -19.59 15.05 10.17
N TYR A 100 -18.48 14.60 9.56
CA TYR A 100 -18.35 14.60 8.10
C TYR A 100 -19.44 13.79 7.41
N ASN A 101 -19.69 12.55 7.87
CA ASN A 101 -20.69 11.67 7.26
C ASN A 101 -22.11 12.19 7.38
N LYS A 102 -22.39 12.95 8.44
CA LYS A 102 -23.68 13.63 8.64
C LYS A 102 -23.85 14.83 7.71
N GLN A 103 -22.78 15.58 7.45
CA GLN A 103 -22.79 16.72 6.52
C GLN A 103 -22.76 16.27 5.05
N ASN A 104 -22.21 15.09 4.77
CA ASN A 104 -21.99 14.55 3.42
C ASN A 104 -22.71 13.20 3.21
N PRO A 105 -24.05 13.15 3.22
CA PRO A 105 -24.80 11.89 3.16
C PRO A 105 -24.58 11.10 1.86
N ASP A 106 -24.25 11.77 0.76
CA ASP A 106 -24.03 11.14 -0.55
C ASP A 106 -22.57 10.72 -0.80
N ASN A 107 -21.63 11.17 0.04
CA ASN A 107 -20.18 10.91 -0.12
C ASN A 107 -19.51 10.64 1.24
N GLN A 108 -20.02 9.64 1.95
CA GLN A 108 -19.56 9.28 3.28
C GLN A 108 -18.20 8.57 3.27
N ILE A 109 -17.40 8.83 4.30
CA ILE A 109 -16.22 8.05 4.66
C ILE A 109 -16.66 6.63 5.00
N LYS A 110 -16.13 5.65 4.28
CA LYS A 110 -16.41 4.23 4.53
C LYS A 110 -15.49 3.70 5.63
N MET A 111 -16.08 3.22 6.71
CA MET A 111 -15.34 2.67 7.86
C MET A 111 -15.59 1.17 8.02
N ASP A 112 -14.52 0.39 8.22
CA ASP A 112 -14.58 -1.04 8.56
C ASP A 112 -13.69 -1.36 9.77
N TYR A 113 -14.19 -2.18 10.69
CA TYR A 113 -13.47 -2.62 11.88
C TYR A 113 -13.34 -4.13 11.90
N LYS A 114 -12.09 -4.60 11.89
CA LYS A 114 -11.77 -6.03 11.95
C LYS A 114 -11.41 -6.39 13.37
N SER A 115 -12.10 -7.36 13.95
CA SER A 115 -11.58 -8.04 15.13
C SER A 115 -10.34 -8.85 14.73
N GLY A 116 -9.30 -8.82 15.56
CA GLY A 116 -8.19 -9.77 15.37
C GLY A 116 -8.73 -11.17 15.56
N ASN A 117 -8.91 -11.88 14.45
CA ASN A 117 -9.40 -13.24 14.33
C ASN A 117 -9.71 -13.95 15.66
N SER A 118 -10.98 -13.97 16.07
CA SER A 118 -11.52 -15.14 16.78
C SER A 118 -11.72 -16.22 15.72
N GLY A 119 -10.63 -16.84 15.26
CA GLY A 119 -10.71 -17.98 14.36
C GLY A 119 -11.55 -19.05 15.03
N SER A 120 -12.72 -19.34 14.46
CA SER A 120 -13.50 -20.56 14.74
C SER A 120 -13.34 -21.51 13.58
#